data_AF-A0A3D1HIB5-F1
#
_entry.id   AF-A0A3D1HIB5-F1
#
_cell.length_a   1.000
_cell.length_b   1.000
_cell.length_c   1.000
_cell.angle_alpha   90.00
_cell.angle_beta   90.00
_cell.angle_gamma   90.00
#
_symmetry.space_group_name_H-M   'P 1'
#
loop_
_entity.id
_entity.type
_entity.pdbx_description
1 polymer ?
#
loop_
_entity_poly.entity_id
_entity_poly.type
_entity_poly.pdbx_seq_one_letter_code
_entity_poly.pdbx_strand_id
1 'polypeptide(L)' 'AVPNNLELLELAKKYEVPVIFGSDAHFSTMIADYGNIMPLAERTQFPDDLVLNYNPEKFRAYLKPTPQK' A
#
# COMPACT_ATOMS: atom_id res chain seq x y z
N ALA A 1 11.80 9.48 -7.29
CA ALA A 1 10.66 8.76 -6.67
C ALA A 1 11.02 8.17 -5.30
N VAL A 2 12.13 7.42 -5.18
CA VAL A 2 12.54 6.75 -3.93
C VAL A 2 12.49 7.65 -2.67
N PRO A 3 13.07 8.87 -2.65
CA PRO A 3 13.04 9.70 -1.43
C PRO A 3 11.62 10.03 -0.96
N ASN A 4 10.72 10.36 -1.89
CA ASN A 4 9.33 10.68 -1.57
C ASN A 4 8.57 9.46 -1.08
N ASN A 5 8.80 8.29 -1.68
CA ASN A 5 8.12 7.07 -1.25
C ASN A 5 8.59 6.63 0.15
N LEU A 6 9.87 6.79 0.48
CA LEU A 6 10.37 6.55 1.82
C LEU A 6 9.73 7.51 2.84
N GLU A 7 9.67 8.81 2.52
CA GLU A 7 9.00 9.81 3.36
C GLU A 7 7.52 9.46 3.56
N LEU A 8 6.81 9.09 2.50
CA LEU A 8 5.40 8.67 2.59
C LEU A 8 5.21 7.43 3.48
N LEU A 9 6.09 6.42 3.38
CA LEU A 9 6.03 5.24 4.23
C LEU A 9 6.33 5.58 5.70
N GLU A 10 7.32 6.44 5.96
CA GLU A 10 7.62 6.89 7.33
C GLU A 10 6.48 7.72 7.93
N LEU A 11 5.87 8.60 7.14
CA LEU A 11 4.69 9.37 7.56
C LEU A 11 3.49 8.44 7.80
N ALA A 12 3.21 7.51 6.90
CA ALA A 12 2.11 6.56 7.06
C ALA A 12 2.29 5.71 8.33
N LYS A 13 3.52 5.27 8.62
CA LYS A 13 3.87 4.58 9.87
C LYS A 13 3.66 5.49 11.09
N LYS A 14 4.14 6.73 11.05
CA LYS A 14 4.01 7.72 12.13
C LYS A 14 2.54 8.05 12.47
N TYR A 15 1.68 8.12 11.46
CA TYR A 15 0.28 8.48 11.62
C TYR A 15 -0.66 7.27 11.62
N GLU A 16 -0.10 6.06 11.64
CA GLU A 16 -0.85 4.78 11.61
C GLU A 16 -1.88 4.70 10.47
N VAL A 17 -1.54 5.29 9.33
CA VAL A 17 -2.39 5.31 8.13
C VAL A 17 -2.13 4.04 7.34
N PRO A 18 -3.15 3.20 7.09
CA PRO A 18 -2.98 2.00 6.29
C PRO A 18 -2.69 2.35 4.82
N VAL A 19 -1.87 1.53 4.16
CA VAL A 19 -1.45 1.70 2.77
C VAL A 19 -1.86 0.51 1.91
N ILE A 20 -1.97 0.74 0.60
CA ILE A 20 -2.13 -0.29 -0.42
C ILE A 20 -0.97 -0.17 -1.39
N PHE A 21 -0.34 -1.30 -1.71
CA PHE A 21 0.64 -1.40 -2.78
C PHE A 21 -0.07 -1.80 -4.08
N GLY A 22 0.00 -0.92 -5.08
CA GLY A 22 -0.52 -1.14 -6.42
C GLY A 22 0.63 -1.31 -7.43
N SER A 23 0.54 -2.32 -8.29
CA SER A 23 1.52 -2.51 -9.37
C SER A 23 1.26 -1.64 -10.60
N ASP A 24 0.08 -1.00 -10.68
CA ASP A 24 -0.36 -0.22 -11.83
C ASP A 24 -0.21 -0.98 -13.17
N ALA A 25 -0.56 -2.27 -13.13
CA ALA A 25 -0.37 -3.19 -14.23
C ALA A 25 -1.21 -2.78 -15.46
N HIS A 26 -0.53 -2.55 -16.58
CA HIS A 26 -1.16 -2.36 -17.89
C HIS A 26 -1.17 -3.65 -18.72
N PHE A 27 -0.53 -4.71 -18.22
CA PHE A 27 -0.51 -6.04 -18.81
C PHE A 27 -0.67 -7.10 -17.72
N SER A 28 -1.37 -8.19 -18.03
CA SER A 28 -1.84 -9.15 -17.02
C SER A 28 -0.70 -9.84 -16.25
N THR A 29 0.46 -10.05 -16.89
CA THR A 29 1.62 -10.67 -16.22
C THR A 29 2.30 -9.75 -15.20
N MET A 30 1.93 -8.47 -15.15
CA MET A 30 2.48 -7.48 -14.21
C MET A 30 1.56 -7.25 -12.99
N ILE A 31 0.43 -7.96 -12.91
CA ILE A 31 -0.45 -7.88 -11.75
C ILE A 31 0.33 -8.30 -10.50
N ALA A 32 0.27 -7.46 -9.46
CA ALA A 32 0.97 -7.66 -8.20
C ALA A 32 2.51 -7.75 -8.30
N ASP A 33 3.11 -7.20 -9.37
CA ASP A 33 4.55 -6.96 -9.39
C ASP A 33 4.90 -5.80 -8.44
N TYR A 34 5.47 -6.15 -7.28
CA TYR A 34 5.85 -5.22 -6.23
C TYR A 34 7.37 -5.01 -6.11
N GLY A 35 8.16 -5.41 -7.12
CA GLY A 35 9.62 -5.38 -7.06
C GLY A 35 10.22 -4.01 -6.72
N ASN A 36 9.53 -2.92 -7.06
CA ASN A 36 9.99 -1.55 -6.76
C ASN A 36 9.67 -1.09 -5.32
N ILE A 37 8.54 -1.53 -4.75
CA ILE A 37 8.08 -1.05 -3.43
C ILE A 37 8.58 -1.92 -2.29
N MET A 38 8.75 -3.24 -2.49
CA MET A 38 9.23 -4.16 -1.46
C MET A 38 10.57 -3.72 -0.83
N PRO A 39 11.60 -3.32 -1.60
CA PRO A 39 12.86 -2.85 -1.00
C PRO A 39 12.70 -1.57 -0.16
N LEU A 40 11.67 -0.76 -0.43
CA LEU A 40 11.41 0.45 0.35
C LEU A 40 10.67 0.11 1.64
N ALA A 41 9.67 -0.78 1.58
CA ALA A 41 8.97 -1.29 2.76
C ALA A 41 9.94 -2.00 3.72
N GLU A 42 10.89 -2.78 3.20
CA GLU A 42 11.94 -3.42 4.00
C GLU A 42 12.84 -2.38 4.69
N ARG A 43 13.31 -1.37 3.96
CA ARG A 43 14.18 -0.29 4.50
C ARG A 43 13.52 0.51 5.62
N THR A 44 12.22 0.75 5.52
CA THR A 44 11.46 1.47 6.56
C THR A 44 10.90 0.54 7.63
N GLN A 45 11.15 -0.77 7.52
CA GLN A 45 10.56 -1.82 8.36
C GLN A 45 9.04 -1.61 8.50
N PHE A 46 8.39 -1.35 7.38
CA PHE A 46 6.98 -0.97 7.36
C PHE A 46 6.11 -2.11 7.93
N PRO A 47 5.21 -1.83 8.88
CA PRO A 47 4.46 -2.88 9.56
C PRO A 47 3.42 -3.52 8.62
N ASP A 48 3.44 -4.85 8.54
CA ASP A 48 2.49 -5.62 7.73
C ASP A 48 1.03 -5.35 8.10
N ASP A 49 0.75 -5.04 9.37
CA ASP A 49 -0.60 -4.72 9.84
C ASP A 49 -1.21 -3.46 9.22
N LEU A 50 -0.35 -2.55 8.72
CA LEU A 50 -0.77 -1.35 7.98
C LEU A 50 -0.84 -1.59 6.46
N VAL A 51 -0.44 -2.76 5.95
CA VAL A 51 -0.53 -3.09 4.52
C VAL A 51 -1.83 -3.84 4.24
N LEU A 52 -2.82 -3.15 3.66
CA LEU A 52 -4.16 -3.72 3.45
C LEU A 52 -4.18 -4.88 2.44
N ASN A 53 -3.17 -5.00 1.57
CA ASN A 53 -3.03 -6.09 0.61
C ASN A 53 -3.09 -7.48 1.26
N TYR A 54 -2.66 -7.61 2.53
CA TYR A 54 -2.65 -8.90 3.24
C TYR A 54 -3.99 -9.29 3.85
N ASN A 55 -4.96 -8.37 3.92
CA ASN A 55 -6.23 -8.63 4.59
C ASN A 55 -7.42 -8.03 3.80
N PRO A 56 -8.04 -8.84 2.92
CA PRO A 56 -9.20 -8.42 2.13
C PRO A 56 -10.38 -7.94 2.98
N GLU A 57 -10.56 -8.48 4.19
CA GLU A 57 -11.66 -8.07 5.08
C GLU A 57 -11.40 -6.68 5.69
N LYS A 58 -10.16 -6.41 6.16
CA LYS A 58 -9.74 -5.06 6.58
C LYS A 58 -9.90 -4.06 5.43
N PHE A 59 -9.52 -4.45 4.20
CA PHE A 59 -9.70 -3.61 3.02
C PHE A 59 -11.18 -3.27 2.78
N ARG A 60 -12.06 -4.28 2.76
CA ARG A 60 -13.51 -4.06 2.58
C ARG A 60 -14.11 -3.16 3.66
N ALA A 61 -13.71 -3.36 4.91
CA ALA A 61 -14.17 -2.53 6.03
C ALA A 61 -13.68 -1.07 5.92
N TYR A 62 -12.54 -0.84 5.27
CA TYR A 62 -11.97 0.49 5.05
C TYR A 62 -12.67 1.26 3.91
N LEU A 63 -13.30 0.56 2.97
CA LEU A 63 -14.01 1.19 1.86
C LEU A 63 -15.27 1.91 2.35
N LYS A 64 -15.41 3.18 1.99
CA LYS A 64 -16.65 3.91 2.19
C LYS A 64 -17.71 3.41 1.19
N PRO A 65 -19.01 3.46 1.56
CA PRO A 65 -20.08 3.21 0.61
C PRO A 65 -19.94 4.12 -0.62
N THR A 66 -20.24 3.58 -1.80
CA THR A 66 -20.29 4.39 -3.02
C THR A 66 -21.30 5.52 -2.82
N PRO A 67 -20.91 6.79 -3.01
CA PRO A 67 -21.85 7.91 -2.93
C PRO A 67 -23.02 7.69 -3.88
N GLN A 68 -24.24 7.91 -3.41
CA GLN A 68 -25.43 7.91 -4.27
C GLN A 68 -25.38 9.18 -5.14
N LYS A 69 -25.68 9.03 -6.43
CA LYS A 69 -25.71 10.12 -7.41
C LYS A 69 -26.87 11.07 -7.18
#